data_AF-A0A429RRR0-F1
#
_entry.id   AF-A0A429RRR0-F1
#
_cell.length_a   1.000
_cell.length_b   1.000
_cell.length_c   1.000
_cell.angle_alpha   90.00
_cell.angle_beta   90.00
_cell.angle_gamma   90.00
#
_symmetry.space_group_name_H-M   'P 1'
#
loop_
_entity.id
_entity.type
_entity.pdbx_description
1 polymer ?
#
loop_
_entity_poly.entity_id
_entity_poly.type
_entity_poly.pdbx_seq_one_letter_code
_entity_poly.pdbx_strand_id
1 'polypeptide(L)'
;MTFRIDRVVGAEAAAELVDRYRAALCEQDLLPDATALAIARQAYEDGYIYVVASRGQVWSRREFSRTDPRELRVITVSNTTVGGHTALCQEPLGLFHVVPLSELAERFVLTEWPDPAHG
;
A
#
# COMPACT_ATOMS: atom_id res chain seq x y z
N MET A 1 0.63 -20.51 -5.32
CA MET A 1 1.16 -19.86 -6.53
C MET A 1 1.34 -18.39 -6.17
N THR A 2 2.50 -18.03 -5.64
CA THR A 2 2.74 -16.67 -5.10
C THR A 2 2.96 -15.74 -6.28
N PHE A 3 1.96 -14.93 -6.62
CA PHE A 3 2.13 -13.89 -7.63
C PHE A 3 3.17 -12.91 -7.09
N ARG A 4 4.35 -12.95 -7.67
CA ARG A 4 5.45 -12.03 -7.38
C ARG A 4 5.02 -10.63 -7.80
N ILE A 5 4.74 -9.78 -6.81
CA ILE A 5 4.24 -8.41 -7.01
C ILE A 5 5.18 -7.63 -7.96
N ASP A 6 6.47 -7.97 -7.97
CA ASP A 6 7.50 -7.39 -8.85
C ASP A 6 7.18 -7.54 -10.34
N ARG A 7 6.46 -8.60 -10.74
CA ARG A 7 6.02 -8.78 -12.13
C ARG A 7 4.89 -7.84 -12.54
N VAL A 8 4.16 -7.30 -11.56
CA VAL A 8 2.99 -6.44 -11.79
C VAL A 8 3.40 -4.97 -11.68
N VAL A 9 4.28 -4.64 -10.73
CA VAL A 9 4.73 -3.26 -10.50
C VAL A 9 6.01 -2.89 -11.23
N GLY A 10 6.79 -3.87 -11.69
CA GLY A 10 8.12 -3.67 -12.25
C GLY A 10 9.22 -3.63 -11.20
N ALA A 11 10.44 -4.00 -11.60
CA ALA A 11 11.57 -4.15 -10.67
C ALA A 11 11.97 -2.84 -9.97
N GLU A 12 11.86 -1.71 -10.67
CA GLU A 12 12.22 -0.39 -10.12
C GLU A 12 11.23 0.06 -9.05
N ALA A 13 9.93 -0.01 -9.32
CA ALA A 13 8.89 0.29 -8.33
C ALA A 13 8.93 -0.69 -7.15
N ALA A 14 9.25 -1.96 -7.38
CA ALA A 14 9.44 -2.94 -6.30
C ALA A 14 10.60 -2.55 -5.38
N ALA A 15 11.74 -2.13 -5.95
CA ALA A 15 12.88 -1.65 -5.17
C ALA A 15 12.51 -0.41 -4.36
N GLU A 16 11.79 0.54 -4.96
CA GLU A 16 11.35 1.75 -4.27
C GLU A 16 10.42 1.45 -3.08
N LEU A 17 9.48 0.52 -3.21
CA LEU A 17 8.59 0.11 -2.11
C LEU A 17 9.37 -0.50 -0.94
N VAL A 18 10.33 -1.39 -1.25
CA VAL A 18 11.19 -2.01 -0.24
C VAL A 18 12.07 -0.97 0.44
N ASP A 19 12.69 -0.06 -0.33
CA ASP A 19 13.58 0.97 0.22
C ASP A 19 12.86 1.99 1.07
N ARG A 20 11.64 2.38 0.67
CA ARG A 20 10.80 3.29 1.47
C ARG A 20 10.45 2.67 2.82
N TYR A 21 10.07 1.39 2.83
CA TYR A 21 9.74 0.72 4.08
C TYR A 21 10.97 0.43 4.94
N ARG A 22 12.11 0.08 4.33
CA ARG A 22 13.41 0.00 5.01
C ARG A 22 13.75 1.31 5.72
N ALA A 23 13.63 2.45 5.02
CA ALA A 23 13.91 3.76 5.60
C ALA A 23 12.99 4.06 6.80
N ALA A 24 11.70 3.77 6.68
CA ALA A 24 10.76 3.93 7.78
C ALA A 24 11.13 3.10 9.01
N LEU A 25 11.51 1.83 8.83
CA LEU A 25 11.98 0.96 9.92
C LEU A 25 13.27 1.50 10.58
N CYS A 26 14.19 2.06 9.80
CA CYS A 26 15.40 2.69 10.34
C CYS A 26 15.08 3.95 11.14
N GLU A 27 14.15 4.78 10.68
CA GLU A 27 13.80 6.07 11.30
C GLU A 27 12.88 5.91 12.52
N GLN A 28 11.90 5.03 12.44
CA GLN A 28 10.83 4.88 13.43
C GLN A 28 11.22 3.85 14.51
N ASP A 29 11.72 2.70 14.09
CA ASP A 29 12.04 1.57 14.98
C ASP A 29 13.54 1.51 15.35
N LEU A 30 14.35 2.43 14.81
CA LEU A 30 15.80 2.53 15.04
C LEU A 30 16.54 1.22 14.71
N LEU A 31 16.03 0.48 13.72
CA LEU A 31 16.64 -0.78 13.32
C LEU A 31 17.95 -0.53 12.53
N PRO A 32 18.97 -1.40 12.69
CA PRO A 32 20.12 -1.40 11.81
C PRO A 32 19.71 -1.64 10.35
N ASP A 33 20.39 -0.96 9.42
CA ASP A 33 20.05 -0.97 7.99
C ASP A 33 19.87 -2.38 7.40
N ALA A 34 20.82 -3.28 7.68
CA ALA A 34 20.76 -4.66 7.18
C ALA A 34 19.54 -5.44 7.69
N THR A 35 19.13 -5.19 8.95
CA THR A 35 17.95 -5.80 9.56
C THR A 35 16.68 -5.22 8.96
N ALA A 36 16.61 -3.89 8.81
CA ALA A 36 15.49 -3.20 8.19
C ALA A 36 15.27 -3.67 6.74
N LEU A 37 16.34 -3.83 5.96
CA LEU A 37 16.26 -4.34 4.58
C LEU A 37 15.73 -5.76 4.51
N ALA A 38 16.19 -6.65 5.41
CA ALA A 38 15.71 -8.03 5.46
C ALA A 38 14.20 -8.09 5.79
N ILE A 39 13.76 -7.31 6.77
CA ILE A 39 12.35 -7.21 7.15
C ILE A 39 11.52 -6.63 6.00
N ALA A 40 12.00 -5.57 5.34
CA ALA A 40 11.27 -4.94 4.24
C ALA A 40 11.09 -5.86 3.03
N ARG A 41 12.12 -6.65 2.69
CA ARG A 41 12.02 -7.68 1.64
C ARG A 41 11.02 -8.77 1.99
N GLN A 42 11.09 -9.29 3.22
CA GLN A 42 10.15 -10.31 3.67
C GLN A 42 8.71 -9.78 3.66
N ALA A 43 8.48 -8.58 4.20
CA ALA A 43 7.18 -7.94 4.22
C ALA A 43 6.64 -7.66 2.80
N TYR A 44 7.51 -7.31 1.84
CA TYR A 44 7.13 -7.20 0.43
C TYR A 44 6.70 -8.55 -0.17
N GLU A 45 7.49 -9.60 0.05
CA GLU A 45 7.19 -10.96 -0.42
C GLU A 45 5.88 -11.50 0.15
N ASP A 46 5.58 -11.16 1.42
CA ASP A 46 4.33 -11.49 2.11
C ASP A 46 3.15 -10.60 1.70
N GLY A 47 3.38 -9.60 0.84
CA GLY A 47 2.34 -8.67 0.38
C GLY A 47 1.81 -7.74 1.48
N TYR A 48 2.64 -7.42 2.47
CA TYR A 48 2.25 -6.62 3.62
C TYR A 48 1.80 -5.21 3.19
N ILE A 49 0.57 -4.83 3.55
CA ILE A 49 -0.09 -3.62 3.04
C ILE A 49 0.72 -2.34 3.26
N TYR A 50 1.44 -2.25 4.38
CA TYR A 50 2.25 -1.08 4.70
C TYR A 50 3.49 -0.91 3.81
N VAL A 51 3.89 -1.99 3.11
CA VAL A 51 4.92 -1.96 2.07
C VAL A 51 4.30 -1.74 0.71
N VAL A 52 3.22 -2.47 0.40
CA VAL A 52 2.70 -2.56 -0.97
C VAL A 52 1.70 -1.45 -1.33
N ALA A 53 1.12 -0.75 -0.36
CA ALA A 53 0.19 0.35 -0.62
C ALA A 53 0.91 1.49 -1.35
N SER A 54 0.33 1.95 -2.46
CA SER A 54 0.92 2.99 -3.30
C SER A 54 -0.14 3.86 -3.97
N ARG A 55 0.24 5.09 -4.29
CA ARG A 55 -0.60 6.04 -5.04
C ARG A 55 -0.97 5.44 -6.40
N GLY A 56 -2.23 5.63 -6.78
CA GLY A 56 -2.82 5.23 -8.06
C GLY A 56 -3.40 3.82 -8.06
N GLN A 57 -3.16 3.01 -7.02
CA GLN A 57 -3.80 1.70 -6.86
C GLN A 57 -5.31 1.82 -6.75
N VAL A 58 -6.02 0.82 -7.27
CA VAL A 58 -7.47 0.71 -7.16
C VAL A 58 -7.83 -0.52 -6.33
N TRP A 59 -8.64 -0.29 -5.31
CA TRP A 59 -9.09 -1.28 -4.34
C TRP A 59 -10.61 -1.42 -4.42
N SER A 60 -11.08 -2.64 -4.65
CA SER A 60 -12.52 -2.94 -4.68
C SER A 60 -12.98 -3.48 -3.33
N ARG A 61 -14.19 -3.12 -2.88
CA ARG A 61 -14.71 -3.65 -1.62
C ARG A 61 -14.83 -5.17 -1.68
N ARG A 62 -14.60 -5.83 -0.55
CA ARG A 62 -14.96 -7.24 -0.38
C ARG A 62 -16.48 -7.36 -0.25
N GLU A 63 -17.03 -8.48 -0.73
CA GLU A 63 -18.48 -8.68 -0.87
C GLU A 63 -19.30 -8.53 0.43
N PHE A 64 -18.65 -8.65 1.59
CA PHE A 64 -19.29 -8.64 2.90
C PHE A 64 -19.62 -7.24 3.44
N SER A 65 -19.12 -6.16 2.84
CA SER A 65 -19.37 -4.80 3.33
C SER A 65 -20.25 -3.99 2.37
N ARG A 66 -21.57 -4.06 2.57
CA ARG A 66 -22.54 -3.35 1.72
C ARG A 66 -22.54 -1.83 1.90
N THR A 67 -22.08 -1.36 3.05
CA THR A 67 -21.98 0.07 3.38
C THR A 67 -20.72 0.71 2.81
N ASP A 68 -19.75 -0.09 2.39
CA ASP A 68 -18.52 0.43 1.82
C ASP A 68 -18.65 0.87 0.36
N PRO A 69 -17.84 1.87 -0.03
CA PRO A 69 -17.68 2.26 -1.42
C PRO A 69 -17.34 1.07 -2.28
N ARG A 70 -17.88 1.01 -3.51
CA ARG A 70 -17.60 -0.13 -4.39
C ARG A 70 -16.11 -0.23 -4.73
N GLU A 71 -15.48 0.91 -4.91
CA GLU A 71 -14.10 1.04 -5.37
C GLU A 71 -13.47 2.30 -4.77
N LEU A 72 -12.18 2.20 -4.44
CA LEU A 72 -11.35 3.27 -3.91
C LEU A 72 -10.03 3.33 -4.66
N ARG A 73 -9.74 4.50 -5.26
CA ARG A 73 -8.43 4.80 -5.83
C ARG A 73 -7.56 5.51 -4.80
N VAL A 74 -6.38 4.97 -4.49
CA VAL A 74 -5.43 5.61 -3.58
C VAL A 74 -4.85 6.86 -4.24
N ILE A 75 -5.06 8.02 -3.65
CA ILE A 75 -4.51 9.29 -4.12
C ILE A 75 -3.15 9.55 -3.48
N THR A 76 -3.01 9.26 -2.19
CA THR A 76 -1.73 9.33 -1.48
C THR A 76 -1.76 8.43 -0.25
N VAL A 77 -0.58 7.99 0.18
CA VAL A 77 -0.38 7.27 1.43
C VAL A 77 0.41 8.17 2.36
N SER A 78 -0.10 8.35 3.57
CA SER A 78 0.53 9.15 4.62
C SER A 78 0.91 8.26 5.79
N ASN A 79 2.10 8.50 6.35
CA ASN A 79 2.56 7.88 7.58
C ASN A 79 2.94 9.02 8.54
N THR A 80 2.05 9.31 9.49
CA THR A 80 2.31 10.35 10.50
C THR A 80 2.23 9.75 11.89
N THR A 81 3.00 10.30 12.83
CA THR A 81 2.99 9.84 14.22
C THR A 81 1.62 9.99 14.89
N VAL A 82 0.82 10.97 14.46
CA VAL A 82 -0.50 11.27 15.04
C VAL A 82 -1.64 10.53 14.33
N GLY A 83 -1.58 10.42 12.99
CA GLY A 83 -2.63 9.79 12.19
C GLY A 83 -2.39 8.33 11.84
N GLY A 84 -1.21 7.79 12.17
CA GLY A 84 -0.77 6.47 11.73
C GLY A 84 -0.61 6.36 10.22
N HIS A 85 -0.67 5.14 9.70
CA HIS A 85 -0.62 4.87 8.27
C HIS A 85 -2.02 4.92 7.67
N THR A 86 -2.28 5.95 6.87
CA THR A 86 -3.58 6.20 6.24
C THR A 86 -3.41 6.40 4.75
N ALA A 87 -4.40 5.96 3.98
CA ALA A 87 -4.55 6.29 2.57
C ALA A 87 -5.65 7.35 2.44
N LEU A 88 -5.35 8.41 1.68
CA LEU A 88 -6.39 9.25 1.10
C LEU A 88 -6.86 8.56 -0.18
N CYS A 89 -8.10 8.13 -0.20
CA CYS A 89 -8.71 7.44 -1.32
C CYS A 89 -9.81 8.30 -1.95
N GLN A 90 -10.07 8.07 -3.24
CA GLN A 90 -11.16 8.69 -3.97
C GLN A 90 -12.08 7.63 -4.57
N GLU A 91 -13.38 7.82 -4.43
CA GLU A 91 -14.40 7.03 -5.11
C GLU A 91 -14.61 7.47 -6.56
N PRO A 92 -15.18 6.62 -7.45
CA PRO A 92 -15.57 7.02 -8.80
C PRO A 92 -16.53 8.22 -8.86
N LEU A 93 -17.34 8.42 -7.82
CA LEU A 93 -18.26 9.56 -7.71
C LEU A 93 -17.58 10.87 -7.25
N GLY A 94 -16.26 10.84 -7.00
CA GLY A 94 -15.46 12.00 -6.62
C GLY A 94 -15.39 12.28 -5.12
N LEU A 95 -15.99 11.44 -4.27
CA LEU A 95 -15.90 11.55 -2.82
C LEU A 95 -14.51 11.11 -2.32
N PHE A 96 -14.02 11.76 -1.27
CA PHE A 96 -12.72 11.47 -0.67
C PHE A 96 -12.87 10.82 0.70
N HIS A 97 -12.02 9.83 0.97
CA HIS A 97 -12.03 9.02 2.18
C HIS A 97 -10.63 8.95 2.74
N VAL A 98 -10.48 9.18 4.05
CA VAL A 98 -9.25 8.86 4.76
C VAL A 98 -9.46 7.51 5.41
N VAL A 99 -8.70 6.51 4.97
CA VAL A 99 -8.85 5.11 5.38
C VAL A 99 -7.53 4.61 5.99
N PRO A 100 -7.52 4.08 7.21
CA PRO A 100 -6.33 3.40 7.74
C PRO A 100 -5.90 2.25 6.82
N LEU A 101 -4.60 2.05 6.61
CA LEU A 101 -4.11 0.98 5.74
C LEU A 101 -4.56 -0.42 6.21
N SER A 102 -4.69 -0.61 7.53
CA SER A 102 -5.23 -1.85 8.12
C SER A 102 -6.67 -2.10 7.68
N GLU A 103 -7.54 -1.09 7.76
CA GLU A 103 -8.93 -1.19 7.31
C GLU A 103 -9.04 -1.38 5.80
N LEU A 104 -8.15 -0.74 5.03
CA LEU A 104 -8.09 -0.92 3.58
C LEU A 104 -7.82 -2.39 3.22
N ALA A 105 -6.85 -3.03 3.88
CA ALA A 105 -6.51 -4.44 3.65
C ALA A 105 -7.60 -5.42 4.11
N GLU A 106 -8.31 -5.08 5.18
CA GLU A 106 -9.38 -5.91 5.74
C GLU A 106 -10.67 -5.85 4.90
N ARG A 107 -11.07 -4.64 4.48
CA ARG A 107 -12.38 -4.38 3.87
C ARG A 107 -12.33 -4.39 2.34
N PHE A 108 -11.17 -4.19 1.75
CA PHE A 108 -10.98 -4.11 0.30
C PHE A 108 -9.98 -5.17 -0.20
N VAL A 109 -9.94 -5.31 -1.51
CA VAL A 109 -8.97 -6.14 -2.22
C VAL A 109 -8.39 -5.32 -3.36
N LEU A 110 -7.08 -5.38 -3.52
CA LEU A 110 -6.38 -4.72 -4.62
C LEU A 110 -6.80 -5.35 -5.94
N THR A 111 -7.33 -4.54 -6.85
CA THR A 111 -7.79 -4.97 -8.17
C THR A 111 -6.97 -4.40 -9.31
N GLU A 112 -6.34 -3.24 -9.10
CA GLU A 112 -5.51 -2.58 -10.11
C GLU A 112 -4.27 -1.96 -9.47
N TRP A 113 -3.12 -2.18 -10.09
CA TRP A 113 -1.90 -1.45 -9.78
C TRP A 113 -1.82 -0.17 -10.59
N PRO A 114 -1.11 0.87 -10.12
CA PRO A 114 -0.93 2.09 -10.87
C PRO A 114 -0.18 1.76 -12.17
N ASP A 115 -0.72 2.20 -13.30
CA ASP A 115 -0.06 2.02 -14.58
C ASP A 115 1.20 2.89 -14.64
N PRO A 116 2.41 2.33 -14.84
CA PRO A 116 3.64 3.12 -14.96
C PRO A 116 3.63 4.11 -16.14
N ALA A 117 2.68 3.99 -17.07
CA ALA A 117 2.57 4.88 -18.23
C ALA A 117 1.97 6.28 -17.95
N HIS A 118 1.49 6.56 -16.73
CA HIS A 118 0.84 7.84 -16.38
C HIS A 118 1.42 8.53 -15.12
N GLY A 119 2.69 8.25 -14.80
CA GLY A 119 3.46 8.95 -13.76
C GLY A 119 4.16 10.20 -14.27
#